data_AF-A0A8X6W3P3-F1
#
_entry.id   AF-A0A8X6W3P3-F1
#
_cell.length_a   1.000
_cell.length_b   1.000
_cell.length_c   1.000
_cell.angle_alpha   90.00
_cell.angle_beta   90.00
_cell.angle_gamma   90.00
#
_symmetry.space_group_name_H-M   'P 1'
#
loop_
_entity.id
_entity.type
_entity.pdbx_description
1 polymer ?
#
loop_
_entity_poly.entity_id
_entity_poly.type
_entity_poly.pdbx_seq_one_letter_code
_entity_poly.pdbx_strand_id
1 'polypeptide(L)'
;MSFKDTYGKDSVTKYECIGHVQKRVGARLRKLKSKNKNLSGKGKLTDSFIDRLQNYYGIAVRSNVGNLSGLQQNVIAALFHCSSSVEKPMHGQCPIGKDSWCYYQRALSCGKKPNEKYKGLSNEVLNTIKPTYLELCTKELLTKCLHGKTQNSNECLNGVIWQRVPKEVFVCLKILKSGALDAVIQFNDGYKGCVEIFKKLNITPGYFTLKAYKHLDINRINDAERHSTPNLKLCRKILRATRKKNQCFRE
;
A
#
# COMPACT_ATOMS: atom_id res chain seq x y z
N MET A 1 -2.08 -1.98 28.99
CA MET A 1 -3.34 -2.29 28.29
C MET A 1 -2.97 -2.81 26.90
N SER A 2 -3.17 -4.09 26.64
CA SER A 2 -2.92 -4.69 25.32
C SER A 2 -3.98 -4.19 24.33
N PHE A 3 -3.70 -4.19 23.03
CA PHE A 3 -4.66 -3.77 21.99
C PHE A 3 -6.01 -4.52 22.06
N LYS A 4 -6.02 -5.75 22.59
CA LYS A 4 -7.24 -6.54 22.79
C LYS A 4 -8.14 -5.98 23.89
N ASP A 5 -7.57 -5.35 24.91
CA ASP A 5 -8.32 -4.87 26.08
C ASP A 5 -9.12 -3.59 25.79
N THR A 6 -8.91 -2.98 24.61
CA THR A 6 -9.54 -1.70 24.23
C THR A 6 -10.94 -1.86 23.62
N TYR A 7 -11.27 -3.04 23.08
CA TYR A 7 -12.49 -3.26 22.29
C TYR A 7 -13.53 -4.19 22.94
N GLY A 8 -13.36 -4.55 24.21
CA GLY A 8 -14.34 -5.35 24.96
C GLY A 8 -14.57 -6.75 24.37
N LYS A 9 -15.83 -7.16 24.21
CA LYS A 9 -16.21 -8.48 23.67
C LYS A 9 -15.96 -8.62 22.16
N ASP A 10 -15.72 -7.51 21.45
CA ASP A 10 -15.58 -7.51 20.00
C ASP A 10 -14.15 -7.87 19.58
N SER A 11 -14.01 -8.88 18.72
CA SER A 11 -12.72 -9.25 18.16
C SER A 11 -12.33 -8.31 17.02
N VAL A 12 -11.38 -7.40 17.27
CA VAL A 12 -10.81 -6.54 16.22
C VAL A 12 -9.62 -7.22 15.55
N THR A 13 -9.76 -7.52 14.26
CA THR A 13 -8.65 -8.03 13.44
C THR A 13 -7.92 -6.88 12.77
N LYS A 14 -6.63 -6.75 13.05
CA LYS A 14 -5.79 -5.73 12.41
C LYS A 14 -5.42 -6.15 10.99
N TYR A 15 -5.97 -5.43 10.02
CA TYR A 15 -5.54 -5.51 8.62
C TYR A 15 -4.27 -4.69 8.35
N GLU A 16 -3.56 -5.04 7.29
CA GLU A 16 -2.38 -4.35 6.81
C GLU A 16 -2.52 -3.96 5.35
N CYS A 17 -2.29 -2.68 5.07
CA CYS A 17 -2.37 -2.21 3.69
C CYS A 17 -1.18 -2.70 2.86
N ILE A 18 -1.40 -2.91 1.55
CA ILE A 18 -0.34 -3.40 0.65
C ILE A 18 0.92 -2.53 0.75
N GLY A 19 0.74 -1.20 0.73
CA GLY A 19 1.86 -0.26 0.79
C GLY A 19 2.67 -0.39 2.08
N HIS A 20 2.04 -0.73 3.21
CA HIS A 20 2.71 -0.95 4.47
C HIS A 20 3.53 -2.25 4.45
N VAL A 21 2.97 -3.35 3.96
CA VAL A 21 3.70 -4.62 3.84
C VAL A 21 4.87 -4.48 2.88
N GLN A 22 4.69 -3.80 1.74
CA GLN A 22 5.79 -3.49 0.82
C GLN A 22 6.89 -2.69 1.52
N LYS A 23 6.56 -1.65 2.29
CA LYS A 23 7.55 -0.87 3.05
C LYS A 23 8.25 -1.72 4.11
N ARG A 24 7.54 -2.64 4.78
CA ARG A 24 8.10 -3.56 5.77
C ARG A 24 9.18 -4.46 5.16
N VAL A 25 8.94 -5.00 3.97
CA VAL A 25 9.95 -5.76 3.20
C VAL A 25 11.21 -4.92 3.00
N GLY A 26 11.02 -3.68 2.52
CA GLY A 26 12.13 -2.76 2.30
C GLY A 26 12.92 -2.43 3.56
N ALA A 27 12.23 -2.13 4.66
CA ALA A 27 12.85 -1.76 5.93
C ALA A 27 13.63 -2.93 6.55
N ARG A 28 13.07 -4.14 6.53
CA ARG A 28 13.71 -5.35 7.06
C ARG A 28 14.98 -5.70 6.32
N LEU A 29 14.94 -5.65 4.98
CA LEU A 29 16.11 -5.96 4.15
C LEU A 29 17.18 -4.87 4.23
N ARG A 30 16.81 -3.59 4.31
CA ARG A 30 17.77 -2.49 4.53
C ARG A 30 18.42 -2.58 5.91
N LYS A 31 17.67 -2.94 6.95
CA LYS A 31 18.22 -3.20 8.30
C LYS A 31 19.17 -4.41 8.31
N LEU A 32 18.87 -5.45 7.54
CA LEU A 32 19.78 -6.58 7.37
C LEU A 32 21.07 -6.15 6.63
N LYS A 33 20.93 -5.37 5.54
CA LYS A 33 22.05 -4.78 4.79
C LYS A 33 22.96 -3.95 5.69
N SER A 34 22.40 -3.09 6.54
CA SER A 34 23.18 -2.20 7.40
C SER A 34 23.94 -2.93 8.50
N LYS A 35 23.40 -4.06 9.00
CA LYS A 35 24.08 -4.91 10.00
C LYS A 35 25.18 -5.79 9.41
N ASN A 36 25.04 -6.20 8.15
CA ASN A 36 25.97 -7.10 7.48
C ASN A 36 26.70 -6.38 6.35
N LYS A 37 27.92 -5.87 6.62
CA LYS A 37 28.75 -5.20 5.61
C LYS A 37 28.95 -6.05 4.34
N ASN A 38 28.98 -7.37 4.48
CA ASN A 38 29.10 -8.33 3.38
C ASN A 38 27.92 -8.28 2.38
N LEU A 39 26.78 -7.71 2.75
CA LEU A 39 25.62 -7.53 1.87
C LEU A 39 25.64 -6.20 1.10
N SER A 40 26.51 -5.27 1.48
CA SER A 40 26.64 -3.96 0.83
C SER A 40 27.63 -4.01 -0.33
N GLY A 41 27.37 -3.22 -1.37
CA GLY A 41 28.22 -3.08 -2.56
C GLY A 41 27.55 -3.47 -3.88
N LYS A 42 28.24 -3.19 -4.98
CA LYS A 42 27.78 -3.50 -6.35
C LYS A 42 27.68 -5.02 -6.53
N GLY A 43 26.58 -5.49 -7.14
CA GLY A 43 26.32 -6.93 -7.35
C GLY A 43 25.79 -7.69 -6.14
N LYS A 44 25.45 -6.99 -5.05
CA LYS A 44 24.87 -7.57 -3.82
C LYS A 44 23.46 -7.02 -3.57
N LEU A 45 23.07 -6.86 -2.30
CA LEU A 45 21.74 -6.38 -1.92
C LEU A 45 21.65 -4.85 -2.06
N THR A 46 21.50 -4.35 -3.29
CA THR A 46 21.36 -2.92 -3.57
C THR A 46 19.97 -2.39 -3.21
N ASP A 47 19.83 -1.08 -2.97
CA ASP A 47 18.51 -0.47 -2.73
C ASP A 47 17.58 -0.60 -3.94
N SER A 48 18.12 -0.57 -5.16
CA SER A 48 17.37 -0.83 -6.38
C SER A 48 16.85 -2.27 -6.45
N PHE A 49 17.61 -3.25 -5.97
CA PHE A 49 17.16 -4.64 -5.84
C PHE A 49 16.03 -4.74 -4.82
N ILE A 50 16.22 -4.14 -3.64
CA ILE A 50 15.20 -4.12 -2.57
C ILE A 50 13.91 -3.49 -3.08
N ASP A 51 13.99 -2.34 -3.76
CA ASP A 51 12.82 -1.67 -4.34
C ASP A 51 12.11 -2.53 -5.39
N ARG A 52 12.86 -3.24 -6.23
CA ARG A 52 12.31 -4.21 -7.20
C ARG A 52 11.57 -5.34 -6.47
N LEU A 53 12.16 -5.89 -5.43
CA LEU A 53 11.54 -6.95 -4.63
C LEU A 53 10.27 -6.46 -3.91
N GLN A 54 10.27 -5.23 -3.38
CA GLN A 54 9.07 -4.59 -2.83
C GLN A 54 7.96 -4.47 -3.88
N ASN A 55 8.31 -4.13 -5.12
CA ASN A 55 7.33 -4.03 -6.21
C ASN A 55 6.71 -5.39 -6.55
N TYR A 56 7.52 -6.44 -6.71
CA TYR A 56 7.02 -7.79 -6.99
C TYR A 56 6.20 -8.36 -5.83
N TYR A 57 6.59 -8.09 -4.58
CA TYR A 57 5.76 -8.43 -3.42
C TYR A 57 4.37 -7.78 -3.53
N GLY A 58 4.30 -6.50 -3.91
CA GLY A 58 3.01 -5.83 -4.11
C GLY A 58 2.20 -6.38 -5.30
N ILE A 59 2.87 -6.85 -6.36
CA ILE A 59 2.22 -7.55 -7.48
C ILE A 59 1.61 -8.87 -7.00
N ALA A 60 2.36 -9.65 -6.22
CA ALA A 60 1.88 -10.90 -5.63
C ALA A 60 0.62 -10.67 -4.78
N VAL A 61 0.62 -9.65 -3.90
CA VAL A 61 -0.57 -9.31 -3.10
C VAL A 61 -1.75 -8.92 -3.99
N ARG A 62 -1.56 -8.05 -4.98
CA ARG A 62 -2.65 -7.60 -5.87
C ARG A 62 -3.22 -8.70 -6.76
N SER A 63 -2.41 -9.66 -7.16
CA SER A 63 -2.82 -10.76 -8.05
C SER A 63 -3.44 -11.96 -7.32
N ASN A 64 -3.44 -11.96 -5.97
CA ASN A 64 -3.91 -13.09 -5.16
C ASN A 64 -4.89 -12.64 -4.07
N VAL A 65 -5.69 -11.61 -4.34
CA VAL A 65 -6.73 -11.16 -3.41
C VAL A 65 -7.68 -12.32 -3.11
N GLY A 66 -7.89 -12.59 -1.83
CA GLY A 66 -8.72 -13.72 -1.36
C GLY A 66 -8.07 -15.10 -1.46
N ASN A 67 -6.92 -15.26 -2.14
CA ASN A 67 -6.21 -16.53 -2.26
C ASN A 67 -4.92 -16.55 -1.43
N LEU A 68 -5.01 -17.01 -0.17
CA LEU A 68 -3.86 -17.03 0.75
C LEU A 68 -2.73 -17.96 0.29
N SER A 69 -3.07 -19.13 -0.25
CA SER A 69 -2.08 -20.11 -0.71
C SER A 69 -1.32 -19.58 -1.93
N GLY A 70 -2.04 -19.07 -2.93
CA GLY A 70 -1.45 -18.44 -4.11
C GLY A 70 -0.64 -17.19 -3.76
N LEU A 71 -1.11 -16.40 -2.78
CA LEU A 71 -0.36 -15.27 -2.26
C LEU A 71 0.99 -15.71 -1.67
N GLN A 72 0.99 -16.71 -0.79
CA GLN A 72 2.19 -17.23 -0.16
C GLN A 72 3.19 -17.76 -1.20
N GLN A 73 2.71 -18.54 -2.17
CA GLN A 73 3.53 -19.03 -3.28
C GLN A 73 4.16 -17.87 -4.07
N ASN A 74 3.36 -16.84 -4.40
CA ASN A 74 3.81 -15.76 -5.26
C ASN A 74 4.74 -14.75 -4.56
N VAL A 75 4.59 -14.52 -3.26
CA VAL A 75 5.59 -13.72 -2.52
C VAL A 75 6.91 -14.48 -2.40
N ILE A 76 6.89 -15.78 -2.18
CA ILE A 76 8.13 -16.58 -2.17
C ILE A 76 8.77 -16.55 -3.57
N ALA A 77 7.97 -16.76 -4.62
CA ALA A 77 8.43 -16.69 -6.00
C ALA A 77 9.06 -15.34 -6.35
N ALA A 78 8.57 -14.23 -5.80
CA ALA A 78 9.13 -12.91 -6.05
C ALA A 78 10.61 -12.79 -5.64
N LEU A 79 11.03 -13.44 -4.54
CA LEU A 79 12.44 -13.46 -4.12
C LEU A 79 13.32 -14.14 -5.15
N PHE A 80 12.93 -15.35 -5.57
CA PHE A 80 13.69 -16.15 -6.52
C PHE A 80 13.68 -15.52 -7.91
N HIS A 81 12.53 -15.01 -8.36
CA HIS A 81 12.41 -14.24 -9.59
C HIS A 81 13.37 -13.05 -9.62
N CYS A 82 13.42 -12.24 -8.56
CA CYS A 82 14.35 -11.12 -8.48
C CYS A 82 15.82 -11.58 -8.48
N SER A 83 16.09 -12.76 -7.93
CA SER A 83 17.44 -13.33 -7.81
C SER A 83 17.89 -14.11 -9.06
N SER A 84 17.01 -14.26 -10.06
CA SER A 84 17.27 -14.96 -11.32
C SER A 84 18.36 -14.26 -12.15
N SER A 85 19.15 -15.04 -12.88
CA SER A 85 20.09 -14.58 -13.89
C SER A 85 20.04 -15.47 -15.14
N VAL A 86 20.74 -15.07 -16.21
CA VAL A 86 20.83 -15.83 -17.47
C VAL A 86 21.44 -17.21 -17.21
N GLU A 87 22.49 -17.26 -16.40
CA GLU A 87 23.24 -18.47 -16.05
C GLU A 87 22.48 -19.33 -15.04
N LYS A 88 21.66 -18.69 -14.19
CA LYS A 88 20.87 -19.35 -13.15
C LYS A 88 19.42 -18.86 -13.17
N PRO A 89 18.59 -19.38 -14.08
CA PRO A 89 17.17 -19.01 -14.14
C PRO A 89 16.43 -19.55 -12.91
N MET A 90 15.74 -18.67 -12.17
CA MET A 90 15.04 -19.01 -10.92
C MET A 90 13.53 -18.74 -10.99
N HIS A 91 12.92 -19.06 -12.13
CA HIS A 91 11.49 -18.79 -12.39
C HIS A 91 10.55 -19.93 -12.02
N GLY A 92 11.06 -21.06 -11.52
CA GLY A 92 10.27 -22.28 -11.29
C GLY A 92 9.09 -22.11 -10.32
N GLN A 93 9.13 -21.13 -9.43
CA GLN A 93 8.05 -20.83 -8.49
C GLN A 93 7.10 -19.74 -8.98
N CYS A 94 7.42 -19.05 -10.07
CA CYS A 94 6.54 -18.03 -10.64
C CYS A 94 5.26 -18.66 -11.19
N PRO A 95 4.13 -17.93 -11.21
CA PRO A 95 2.92 -18.40 -11.89
C PRO A 95 3.21 -18.80 -13.34
N ILE A 96 2.57 -19.88 -13.78
CA ILE A 96 2.67 -20.35 -15.17
C ILE A 96 1.51 -19.73 -15.97
N GLY A 97 1.67 -19.63 -17.30
CA GLY A 97 0.62 -19.19 -18.21
C GLY A 97 0.82 -17.78 -18.76
N LYS A 98 -0.07 -17.43 -19.70
CA LYS A 98 -0.03 -16.16 -20.45
C LYS A 98 -0.32 -14.94 -19.56
N ASP A 99 -1.01 -15.15 -18.45
CA ASP A 99 -1.35 -14.11 -17.48
C ASP A 99 -0.35 -13.99 -16.33
N SER A 100 0.74 -14.76 -16.37
CA SER A 100 1.78 -14.67 -15.36
C SER A 100 2.41 -13.27 -15.32
N TRP A 101 2.61 -12.73 -14.11
CA TRP A 101 3.41 -11.51 -13.97
C TRP A 101 4.89 -11.73 -14.32
N CYS A 102 5.35 -13.00 -14.37
CA CYS A 102 6.69 -13.36 -14.76
C CYS A 102 6.81 -13.43 -16.28
N TYR A 103 7.61 -12.53 -16.86
CA TYR A 103 7.89 -12.51 -18.29
C TYR A 103 8.45 -13.84 -18.80
N TYR A 104 9.34 -14.49 -18.03
CA TYR A 104 9.95 -15.76 -18.41
C TYR A 104 8.90 -16.85 -18.61
N GLN A 105 7.99 -17.01 -17.65
CA GLN A 105 6.91 -18.00 -17.72
C GLN A 105 5.90 -17.69 -18.84
N ARG A 106 5.61 -16.41 -19.06
CA ARG A 106 4.81 -15.95 -20.20
C ARG A 106 5.42 -16.30 -21.55
N ALA A 107 6.72 -16.07 -21.71
CA ALA A 107 7.42 -16.36 -22.95
C ALA A 107 7.35 -17.85 -23.26
N LEU A 108 7.64 -18.71 -22.28
CA LEU A 108 7.51 -20.16 -22.41
C LEU A 108 6.08 -20.58 -22.79
N SER A 109 5.07 -20.03 -22.11
CA SER A 109 3.65 -20.34 -22.38
C SER A 109 3.18 -19.89 -23.77
N CYS A 110 3.91 -18.98 -24.42
CA CYS A 110 3.65 -18.49 -25.77
C CYS A 110 4.58 -19.12 -26.82
N GLY A 111 5.38 -20.13 -26.48
CA GLY A 111 6.35 -20.75 -27.39
C GLY A 111 7.51 -19.83 -27.79
N LYS A 112 7.77 -18.76 -27.03
CA LYS A 112 8.84 -17.79 -27.28
C LYS A 112 10.05 -18.09 -26.39
N LYS A 113 11.26 -17.83 -26.89
CA LYS A 113 12.48 -17.90 -26.09
C LYS A 113 12.49 -16.75 -25.06
N PRO A 114 12.56 -17.05 -23.75
CA PRO A 114 12.71 -16.01 -22.74
C PRO A 114 14.02 -15.25 -22.90
N ASN A 115 14.00 -13.96 -22.57
CA ASN A 115 15.19 -13.11 -22.53
C ASN A 115 15.37 -12.60 -21.10
N GLU A 116 16.31 -13.18 -20.37
CA GLU A 116 16.70 -12.73 -19.05
C GLU A 116 17.75 -11.63 -19.18
N LYS A 117 17.52 -10.48 -18.54
CA LYS A 117 18.39 -9.30 -18.68
C LYS A 117 19.07 -8.90 -17.37
N TYR A 118 18.62 -9.47 -16.25
CA TYR A 118 19.06 -9.03 -14.93
C TYR A 118 20.23 -9.87 -14.43
N LYS A 119 21.18 -9.20 -13.75
CA LYS A 119 22.16 -9.88 -12.91
C LYS A 119 21.48 -10.22 -11.59
N GLY A 120 21.38 -11.52 -11.32
CA GLY A 120 20.81 -12.07 -10.09
C GLY A 120 21.71 -11.84 -8.86
N LEU A 121 21.28 -12.36 -7.71
CA LEU A 121 22.11 -12.39 -6.51
C LEU A 121 23.00 -13.64 -6.52
N SER A 122 24.19 -13.55 -5.94
CA SER A 122 24.98 -14.75 -5.64
C SER A 122 24.24 -15.64 -4.62
N ASN A 123 24.55 -16.94 -4.63
CA ASN A 123 23.93 -17.88 -3.69
C ASN A 123 24.20 -17.50 -2.24
N GLU A 124 25.39 -17.00 -1.93
CA GLU A 124 25.77 -16.54 -0.60
C GLU A 124 24.87 -15.40 -0.12
N VAL A 125 24.68 -14.37 -0.96
CA VAL A 125 23.80 -13.24 -0.64
C VAL A 125 22.35 -13.71 -0.53
N LEU A 126 21.89 -14.54 -1.47
CA LEU A 126 20.52 -15.08 -1.46
C LEU A 126 20.25 -15.90 -0.18
N ASN A 127 21.15 -16.79 0.19
CA ASN A 127 21.04 -17.61 1.41
C ASN A 127 21.05 -16.74 2.67
N THR A 128 21.82 -15.65 2.67
CA THR A 128 21.83 -14.70 3.79
C THR A 128 20.51 -13.93 3.93
N ILE A 129 19.87 -13.51 2.84
CA ILE A 129 18.62 -12.74 2.90
C ILE A 129 17.36 -13.60 3.08
N LYS A 130 17.42 -14.86 2.64
CA LYS A 130 16.26 -15.77 2.55
C LYS A 130 15.53 -15.93 3.89
N PRO A 131 16.18 -16.16 5.05
CA PRO A 131 15.48 -16.31 6.33
C PRO A 131 14.66 -15.06 6.69
N THR A 132 15.28 -13.87 6.58
CA THR A 132 14.61 -12.59 6.86
C THR A 132 13.43 -12.34 5.92
N TYR A 133 13.52 -12.78 4.67
CA TYR A 133 12.42 -12.66 3.70
C TYR A 133 11.29 -13.68 3.93
N LEU A 134 11.60 -14.92 4.30
CA LEU A 134 10.60 -15.94 4.56
C LEU A 134 9.76 -15.64 5.81
N GLU A 135 10.33 -14.97 6.82
CA GLU A 135 9.55 -14.39 7.93
C GLU A 135 8.49 -13.37 7.47
N LEU A 136 8.67 -12.79 6.28
CA LEU A 136 7.70 -11.89 5.64
C LEU A 136 6.72 -12.62 4.71
N CYS A 137 6.80 -13.95 4.62
CA CYS A 137 5.94 -14.79 3.80
C CYS A 137 5.03 -15.70 4.67
N THR A 138 4.92 -15.42 5.97
CA THR A 138 4.13 -16.21 6.90
C THR A 138 2.63 -16.02 6.68
N LYS A 139 1.83 -17.08 6.91
CA LYS A 139 0.38 -17.02 6.72
C LYS A 139 -0.25 -15.95 7.63
N GLU A 140 0.26 -15.81 8.85
CA GLU A 140 -0.21 -14.84 9.85
C GLU A 140 -0.05 -13.40 9.37
N LEU A 141 1.04 -13.10 8.64
CA LEU A 141 1.25 -11.79 8.04
C LEU A 141 0.38 -11.62 6.78
N LEU A 142 0.39 -12.61 5.89
CA LEU A 142 -0.26 -12.52 4.59
C LEU A 142 -1.79 -12.44 4.69
N THR A 143 -2.40 -13.11 5.67
CA THR A 143 -3.85 -13.00 5.94
C THR A 143 -4.26 -11.55 6.21
N LYS A 144 -3.38 -10.74 6.84
CA LYS A 144 -3.68 -9.33 7.15
C LYS A 144 -3.73 -8.44 5.91
N CYS A 145 -3.07 -8.82 4.80
CA CYS A 145 -3.06 -8.04 3.57
C CYS A 145 -3.80 -8.72 2.40
N LEU A 146 -4.45 -9.86 2.66
CA LEU A 146 -5.19 -10.65 1.66
C LEU A 146 -6.31 -9.87 0.96
N HIS A 147 -6.82 -8.84 1.62
CA HIS A 147 -7.84 -7.94 1.06
C HIS A 147 -7.32 -7.04 -0.08
N GLY A 148 -6.00 -6.90 -0.23
CA GLY A 148 -5.38 -6.17 -1.36
C GLY A 148 -5.64 -4.65 -1.39
N LYS A 149 -6.04 -4.03 -0.28
CA LYS A 149 -6.41 -2.60 -0.23
C LYS A 149 -5.27 -1.73 0.31
N THR A 150 -5.35 -0.43 0.03
CA THR A 150 -4.46 0.60 0.58
C THR A 150 -5.16 1.35 1.72
N GLN A 151 -4.40 1.99 2.61
CA GLN A 151 -4.95 2.81 3.70
C GLN A 151 -5.50 4.17 3.25
N ASN A 152 -5.24 4.59 2.01
CA ASN A 152 -5.53 5.95 1.52
C ASN A 152 -7.01 6.33 1.63
N SER A 153 -7.93 5.36 1.49
CA SER A 153 -9.38 5.60 1.65
C SER A 153 -9.79 5.85 3.09
N ASN A 154 -9.05 5.32 4.07
CA ASN A 154 -9.34 5.58 5.48
C ASN A 154 -8.70 6.91 5.89
N GLU A 155 -7.55 7.26 5.32
CA GLU A 155 -6.85 8.51 5.60
C GLU A 155 -7.64 9.75 5.15
N CYS A 156 -8.39 9.69 4.05
CA CYS A 156 -9.22 10.82 3.62
C CYS A 156 -10.39 11.10 4.57
N LEU A 157 -11.13 10.08 5.01
CA LEU A 157 -12.19 10.25 6.03
C LEU A 157 -11.61 10.74 7.35
N ASN A 158 -10.50 10.14 7.80
CA ASN A 158 -9.81 10.56 9.00
C ASN A 158 -9.43 12.04 8.94
N GLY A 159 -8.98 12.55 7.80
CA GLY A 159 -8.70 13.97 7.60
C GLY A 159 -9.93 14.86 7.88
N VAL A 160 -11.11 14.46 7.40
CA VAL A 160 -12.37 15.18 7.64
C VAL A 160 -12.80 15.12 9.12
N ILE A 161 -12.57 13.99 9.79
CA ILE A 161 -12.80 13.85 11.24
C ILE A 161 -11.88 14.80 12.01
N TRP A 162 -10.58 14.81 11.71
CA TRP A 162 -9.60 15.63 12.43
C TRP A 162 -9.75 17.13 12.19
N GLN A 163 -10.36 17.55 11.07
CA GLN A 163 -10.74 18.95 10.86
C GLN A 163 -11.83 19.43 11.84
N ARG A 164 -12.70 18.53 12.31
CA ARG A 164 -13.79 18.83 13.26
C ARG A 164 -13.40 18.59 14.70
N VAL A 165 -12.68 17.50 14.92
CA VAL A 165 -12.24 17.04 16.25
C VAL A 165 -10.73 16.84 16.19
N PRO A 166 -9.92 17.89 16.32
CA PRO A 166 -8.47 17.78 16.28
C PRO A 166 -7.94 16.82 17.34
N LYS A 167 -6.84 16.12 17.04
CA LYS A 167 -6.26 15.13 17.96
C LYS A 167 -5.59 15.77 19.16
N GLU A 168 -5.19 17.02 18.99
CA GLU A 168 -4.45 17.83 19.94
C GLU A 168 -5.39 18.45 20.98
N VAL A 169 -6.70 18.37 20.77
CA VAL A 169 -7.72 18.95 21.66
C VAL A 169 -8.47 17.83 22.36
N PHE A 170 -8.40 17.82 23.69
CA PHE A 170 -9.21 16.91 24.49
C PHE A 170 -10.67 17.38 24.48
N VAL A 171 -11.58 16.51 24.04
CA VAL A 171 -13.02 16.77 24.02
C VAL A 171 -13.77 15.66 24.75
N CYS A 172 -14.94 15.98 25.30
CA CYS A 172 -15.79 14.96 25.90
C CYS A 172 -16.35 14.00 24.85
N LEU A 173 -16.74 12.79 25.28
CA LEU A 173 -17.23 11.73 24.39
C LEU A 173 -18.41 12.17 23.52
N LYS A 174 -19.29 13.04 24.03
CA LYS A 174 -20.44 13.56 23.29
C LYS A 174 -20.00 14.38 22.07
N ILE A 175 -19.04 15.29 22.25
CA ILE A 175 -18.50 16.12 21.16
C ILE A 175 -17.76 15.24 20.15
N LEU A 176 -16.95 14.29 20.62
CA LEU A 176 -16.24 13.35 19.75
C LEU A 176 -17.21 12.58 18.85
N LYS A 177 -18.29 12.03 19.41
CA LYS A 177 -19.33 11.31 18.67
C LYS A 177 -20.01 12.20 17.64
N SER A 178 -20.44 13.40 18.04
CA SER A 178 -21.12 14.33 17.12
C SER A 178 -20.21 14.77 15.98
N GLY A 179 -18.96 15.13 16.27
CA GLY A 179 -17.99 15.54 15.24
C GLY A 179 -17.64 14.40 14.28
N ALA A 180 -17.52 13.16 14.77
CA ALA A 180 -17.33 12.00 13.91
C ALA A 180 -18.54 11.73 12.98
N LEU A 181 -19.76 11.85 13.50
CA LEU A 181 -20.98 11.67 12.70
C LEU A 181 -21.13 12.77 11.63
N ASP A 182 -20.91 14.03 11.99
CA ASP A 182 -20.92 15.15 11.03
C ASP A 182 -19.84 14.99 9.95
N ALA A 183 -18.65 14.51 10.32
CA ALA A 183 -17.58 14.19 9.37
C ALA A 183 -18.00 13.14 8.35
N VAL A 184 -18.67 12.07 8.81
CA VAL A 184 -19.16 10.99 7.95
C VAL A 184 -20.23 11.52 6.99
N ILE A 185 -21.16 12.34 7.47
CA ILE A 185 -22.19 12.97 6.64
C ILE A 185 -21.55 13.84 5.56
N GLN A 186 -20.64 14.75 5.93
CA GLN A 186 -19.96 15.58 4.92
C GLN A 186 -19.14 14.74 3.93
N PHE A 187 -18.45 13.70 4.40
CA PHE A 187 -17.63 12.88 3.53
C PHE A 187 -18.45 12.17 2.44
N ASN A 188 -19.63 11.64 2.80
CA ASN A 188 -20.49 10.90 1.89
C ASN A 188 -21.37 11.83 1.04
N ASP A 189 -22.06 12.78 1.67
CA ASP A 189 -23.10 13.59 1.04
C ASP A 189 -22.66 15.02 0.70
N GLY A 190 -21.41 15.38 1.05
CA GLY A 190 -20.92 16.74 0.92
C GLY A 190 -21.55 17.70 1.93
N TYR A 191 -21.36 18.99 1.70
CA TYR A 191 -22.00 20.03 2.51
C TYR A 191 -23.53 20.06 2.36
N LYS A 192 -24.08 19.48 1.30
CA LYS A 192 -25.53 19.20 1.20
C LYS A 192 -26.03 18.33 2.36
N GLY A 193 -25.26 17.34 2.80
CA GLY A 193 -25.60 16.54 3.98
C GLY A 193 -25.71 17.38 5.26
N CYS A 194 -24.78 18.32 5.46
CA CYS A 194 -24.80 19.24 6.60
C CYS A 194 -26.05 20.16 6.60
N VAL A 195 -26.58 20.54 5.44
CA VAL A 195 -27.85 21.29 5.32
C VAL A 195 -29.01 20.52 5.93
N GLU A 196 -29.08 19.20 5.70
CA GLU A 196 -30.14 18.36 6.25
C GLU A 196 -30.04 18.23 7.78
N ILE A 197 -28.83 18.25 8.33
CA ILE A 197 -28.61 18.29 9.79
C ILE A 197 -29.24 19.58 10.37
N PHE A 198 -28.97 20.74 9.77
CA PHE A 198 -29.55 22.00 10.23
C PHE A 198 -31.08 21.97 10.22
N LYS A 199 -31.70 21.48 9.15
CA LYS A 199 -33.15 21.33 9.07
C LYS A 199 -33.70 20.43 10.18
N LYS A 200 -33.03 19.31 10.48
CA LYS A 200 -33.42 18.40 11.57
C LYS A 200 -33.27 19.02 12.96
N LEU A 201 -32.38 19.99 13.11
CA LEU A 201 -32.22 20.79 14.32
C LEU A 201 -33.15 22.02 14.36
N ASN A 202 -34.09 22.13 13.41
CA ASN A 202 -34.98 23.30 13.25
C ASN A 202 -34.22 24.61 13.00
N ILE A 203 -33.05 24.54 12.37
CA ILE A 203 -32.25 25.68 11.95
C ILE A 203 -32.41 25.84 10.44
N THR A 204 -32.99 26.96 10.01
CA THR A 204 -33.11 27.30 8.58
C THR A 204 -31.80 27.90 8.07
N PRO A 205 -31.09 27.25 7.13
CA PRO A 205 -29.85 27.78 6.60
C PRO A 205 -30.10 29.02 5.75
N GLY A 206 -29.35 30.09 5.98
CA GLY A 206 -29.44 31.32 5.20
C GLY A 206 -28.91 31.18 3.79
N TYR A 207 -29.27 32.14 2.92
CA TYR A 207 -28.86 32.18 1.51
C TYR A 207 -27.33 32.07 1.32
N PHE A 208 -26.55 32.81 2.11
CA PHE A 208 -25.09 32.80 2.00
C PHE A 208 -24.48 31.45 2.39
N THR A 209 -25.04 30.77 3.39
CA THR A 209 -24.62 29.41 3.78
C THR A 209 -24.86 28.43 2.66
N LEU A 210 -26.07 28.43 2.06
CA LEU A 210 -26.41 27.54 0.95
C LEU A 210 -25.53 27.80 -0.28
N LYS A 211 -25.27 29.07 -0.59
CA LYS A 211 -24.39 29.46 -1.70
C LYS A 211 -22.95 28.98 -1.47
N ALA A 212 -22.40 29.18 -0.27
CA ALA A 212 -21.05 28.76 0.07
C ALA A 212 -20.91 27.23 0.04
N TYR A 213 -21.87 26.50 0.62
CA TYR A 213 -21.87 25.04 0.67
C TYR A 213 -21.95 24.42 -0.72
N LYS A 214 -22.79 24.96 -1.60
CA LYS A 214 -22.84 24.55 -3.01
C LYS A 214 -21.48 24.74 -3.70
N HIS A 215 -20.82 25.87 -3.46
CA HIS A 215 -19.51 26.14 -4.06
C HIS A 215 -18.42 25.19 -3.53
N LEU A 216 -18.41 24.90 -2.23
CA LEU A 216 -17.47 23.94 -1.63
C LEU A 216 -17.66 22.53 -2.19
N ASP A 217 -18.90 22.08 -2.39
CA ASP A 217 -19.19 20.78 -2.99
C ASP A 217 -18.77 20.71 -4.46
N ILE A 218 -18.98 21.78 -5.24
CA ILE A 218 -18.49 21.86 -6.62
C ILE A 218 -16.96 21.73 -6.65
N ASN A 219 -16.24 22.48 -5.81
CA ASN A 219 -14.78 22.42 -5.77
C ASN A 219 -14.29 21.02 -5.35
N ARG A 220 -14.94 20.40 -4.35
CA ARG A 220 -14.63 19.04 -3.91
C ARG A 220 -14.75 18.02 -5.05
N ILE A 221 -15.81 18.10 -5.84
CA ILE A 221 -16.04 17.22 -6.99
C ILE A 221 -14.99 17.47 -8.07
N ASN A 222 -14.77 18.73 -8.46
CA ASN A 222 -13.77 19.12 -9.47
C ASN A 222 -12.36 18.64 -9.07
N ASP A 223 -11.98 18.79 -7.80
CA ASP A 223 -10.69 18.31 -7.31
C ASP A 223 -10.59 16.78 -7.34
N ALA A 224 -11.66 16.08 -6.96
CA ALA A 224 -11.71 14.62 -7.04
C ALA A 224 -11.56 14.13 -8.48
N GLU A 225 -12.30 14.73 -9.41
CA GLU A 225 -12.23 14.43 -10.84
C GLU A 225 -10.83 14.69 -11.39
N ARG A 226 -10.29 15.89 -11.16
CA ARG A 226 -8.93 16.27 -11.52
C ARG A 226 -7.91 15.25 -11.02
N HIS A 227 -7.94 14.91 -9.73
CA HIS A 227 -7.02 13.93 -9.15
C HIS A 227 -7.28 12.49 -9.61
N SER A 228 -8.45 12.18 -10.15
CA SER A 228 -8.76 10.86 -10.71
C SER A 228 -8.22 10.66 -12.12
N THR A 229 -7.86 11.75 -12.83
CA THR A 229 -7.38 11.69 -14.22
C THR A 229 -6.14 10.80 -14.38
N PRO A 230 -6.03 10.04 -15.50
CA PRO A 230 -4.88 9.19 -15.79
C PRO A 230 -3.55 9.97 -15.80
N ASN A 231 -3.56 11.17 -16.38
CA ASN A 231 -2.38 12.03 -16.48
C ASN A 231 -1.85 12.42 -15.10
N LEU A 232 -2.70 12.89 -14.18
CA LEU A 232 -2.25 13.24 -12.83
C LEU A 232 -1.87 12.01 -11.99
N LYS A 233 -2.53 10.86 -12.20
CA LYS A 233 -2.08 9.58 -11.61
C LYS A 233 -0.67 9.21 -12.09
N LEU A 234 -0.39 9.36 -13.38
CA LEU A 234 0.93 9.10 -13.97
C LEU A 234 1.99 10.09 -13.46
N CYS A 235 1.71 11.40 -13.50
CA CYS A 235 2.61 12.42 -12.97
C CYS A 235 2.99 12.15 -11.51
N ARG A 236 2.01 11.82 -10.65
CA ARG A 236 2.28 11.43 -9.25
C ARG A 236 3.16 10.19 -9.15
N LYS A 237 2.97 9.18 -10.01
CA LYS A 237 3.81 7.98 -10.05
C LYS A 237 5.26 8.32 -10.42
N ILE A 238 5.45 9.17 -11.43
CA ILE A 238 6.77 9.64 -11.88
C ILE A 238 7.46 10.42 -10.77
N LEU A 239 6.80 11.43 -10.19
CA LEU A 239 7.34 12.24 -9.10
C LEU A 239 7.75 11.39 -7.89
N ARG A 240 6.94 10.39 -7.52
CA ARG A 240 7.28 9.43 -6.45
C ARG A 240 8.52 8.61 -6.79
N ALA A 241 8.66 8.16 -8.03
CA ALA A 241 9.84 7.41 -8.48
C ALA A 241 11.10 8.30 -8.46
N THR A 242 11.00 9.56 -8.90
CA THR A 242 12.11 10.52 -8.86
C THR A 242 12.54 10.82 -7.43
N ARG A 243 11.60 11.04 -6.51
CA ARG A 243 11.92 11.25 -5.08
C ARG A 243 12.66 10.07 -4.47
N LYS A 244 12.28 8.83 -4.80
CA LYS A 244 12.99 7.63 -4.34
C LYS A 244 14.42 7.56 -4.87
N LYS A 245 14.63 7.89 -6.15
CA LYS A 245 15.99 7.97 -6.72
C LYS A 245 16.82 8.99 -5.95
N ASN A 246 16.30 10.20 -5.74
CA ASN A 246 17.04 11.28 -5.09
C ASN A 246 17.36 11.00 -3.61
N GLN A 247 16.52 10.25 -2.89
CA GLN A 247 16.83 9.79 -1.53
C GLN A 247 17.98 8.75 -1.50
N CYS A 248 18.14 7.97 -2.57
CA CYS A 248 19.19 6.96 -2.68
C CYS A 248 20.58 7.55 -3.02
N PHE A 249 20.65 8.82 -3.43
CA PHE A 249 21.91 9.54 -3.75
C PHE A 249 22.36 10.51 -2.65
N ARG A 250 21.68 10.53 -1.50
CA ARG A 250 22.02 11.40 -0.35
C ARG A 250 22.71 10.66 0.79
N GLU A 251 23.31 9.50 0.53
CA GLU A 251 24.16 8.74 1.46
C GLU A 251 25.56 8.57 0.89
#